data_AF-A0A6C0ISI5-F1
#
_entry.id   AF-A0A6C0ISI5-F1
#
_cell.length_a   1.000
_cell.length_b   1.000
_cell.length_c   1.000
_cell.angle_alpha   90.00
_cell.angle_beta   90.00
_cell.angle_gamma   90.00
#
_symmetry.space_group_name_H-M   'P 1'
#
loop_
_entity.id
_entity.type
_entity.pdbx_description
1 polymer ?
#
loop_
_entity_poly.entity_id
_entity_poly.type
_entity_poly.pdbx_seq_one_letter_code
_entity_poly.pdbx_strand_id
1 'polypeptide(L)'
;MELKNEALFGGATPIQTYGSRRQVKIYKSALKTNGGLTEKDLVVNKHGRIVSKKKHDAGDKAILNLTKKGWYTKKGTFGSKKLTGKALKKRRAYEGRTRKNKGKKSNRKKGGMSSFNAEKVPLLGGDDQEEGNVEVTE
;
A
#
# COMPACT_ATOMS: atom_id res chain seq x y z
N MET A 1 -33.58 -7.82 -36.62
CA MET A 1 -32.34 -7.03 -36.46
C MET A 1 -31.46 -7.74 -35.45
N GLU A 2 -30.70 -8.74 -35.92
CA GLU A 2 -29.69 -9.42 -35.10
C GLU A 2 -28.37 -8.66 -35.24
N LEU A 3 -27.96 -7.95 -34.20
CA LEU A 3 -26.61 -7.38 -34.15
C LEU A 3 -25.65 -8.48 -33.71
N LYS A 4 -24.97 -9.07 -34.68
CA LYS A 4 -23.76 -9.87 -34.49
C LYS A 4 -22.64 -8.92 -34.08
N ASN A 5 -22.29 -8.92 -32.79
CA ASN A 5 -21.11 -8.21 -32.30
C ASN A 5 -19.88 -9.08 -32.57
N GLU A 6 -19.20 -8.76 -33.66
CA GLU A 6 -17.98 -9.39 -34.14
C GLU A 6 -16.80 -9.05 -33.22
N ALA A 7 -16.01 -10.07 -32.90
CA ALA A 7 -14.83 -9.98 -32.06
C ALA A 7 -13.67 -9.35 -32.82
N LEU A 8 -13.05 -8.29 -32.28
CA LEU A 8 -11.71 -7.84 -32.70
C LEU A 8 -10.95 -7.26 -31.49
N PHE A 9 -9.93 -7.98 -31.03
CA PHE A 9 -8.63 -7.53 -30.50
C PHE A 9 -7.91 -8.73 -29.85
N GLY A 10 -7.06 -9.43 -30.60
CA GLY A 10 -5.97 -10.26 -30.06
C GLY A 10 -6.31 -11.31 -29.00
N GLY A 11 -7.45 -12.00 -29.11
CA GLY A 11 -7.85 -13.06 -28.17
C GLY A 11 -8.36 -12.58 -26.79
N ALA A 12 -8.43 -11.26 -26.57
CA ALA A 12 -9.02 -10.69 -25.37
C ALA A 12 -10.50 -10.36 -25.61
N THR A 13 -11.39 -10.85 -24.75
CA THR A 13 -12.81 -10.49 -24.79
C THR A 13 -12.97 -8.99 -24.51
N PRO A 14 -13.84 -8.27 -25.25
CA PRO A 14 -14.07 -6.85 -25.02
C PRO A 14 -14.60 -6.64 -23.60
N ILE A 15 -13.80 -5.96 -22.78
CA ILE A 15 -14.17 -5.63 -21.40
C ILE A 15 -15.30 -4.60 -21.46
N GLN A 16 -16.44 -4.93 -20.87
CA GLN A 16 -17.59 -4.03 -20.83
C GLN A 16 -17.22 -2.76 -20.05
N THR A 17 -17.62 -1.58 -20.56
CA THR A 17 -17.32 -0.33 -19.85
C THR A 17 -18.00 -0.29 -18.49
N TYR A 18 -19.23 -0.79 -18.41
CA TYR A 18 -20.05 -0.79 -17.22
C TYR A 18 -20.44 -2.22 -16.83
N GLY A 19 -20.50 -2.49 -15.53
CA GLY A 19 -20.97 -3.78 -15.02
C GLY A 19 -21.36 -3.76 -13.54
N SER A 20 -21.75 -4.93 -13.04
CA SER A 20 -22.01 -5.14 -11.63
C SER A 20 -20.74 -5.02 -10.78
N ARG A 21 -20.88 -4.72 -9.48
CA ARG A 21 -19.73 -4.68 -8.54
C ARG A 21 -18.89 -5.96 -8.56
N ARG A 22 -19.54 -7.11 -8.78
CA ARG A 22 -18.89 -8.42 -8.86
C ARG A 22 -18.07 -8.59 -10.13
N GLN A 23 -18.62 -8.15 -11.27
CA GLN A 23 -17.91 -8.13 -12.55
C GLN A 23 -16.67 -7.24 -12.50
N VAL A 24 -16.77 -6.08 -11.84
CA VAL A 24 -15.65 -5.15 -11.71
C VAL A 24 -14.56 -5.69 -10.76
N LYS A 25 -14.93 -6.31 -9.63
CA LYS A 25 -13.94 -6.66 -8.58
C LYS A 25 -13.40 -8.09 -8.64
N ILE A 26 -14.23 -9.07 -8.99
CA ILE A 26 -13.85 -10.49 -8.93
C ILE A 26 -13.51 -11.00 -10.34
N TYR A 27 -14.41 -10.76 -11.30
CA TYR A 27 -14.29 -11.33 -12.64
C TYR A 27 -13.45 -10.48 -13.59
N LYS A 28 -13.21 -9.21 -13.25
CA LYS A 28 -12.48 -8.23 -14.06
C LYS A 28 -13.02 -8.11 -15.50
N SER A 29 -14.31 -8.41 -15.68
CA SER A 29 -14.99 -8.38 -16.97
C SER A 29 -15.56 -7.00 -17.31
N ALA A 30 -15.50 -6.05 -16.36
CA ALA A 30 -15.98 -4.68 -16.52
C ALA A 30 -15.03 -3.67 -15.86
N LEU A 31 -14.88 -2.49 -16.47
CA LEU A 31 -13.96 -1.45 -16.00
C LEU A 31 -14.48 -0.69 -14.77
N LYS A 32 -15.76 -0.33 -14.79
CA LYS A 32 -16.42 0.44 -13.72
C LYS A 32 -17.85 0.00 -13.53
N THR A 33 -18.41 0.35 -12.38
CA THR A 33 -19.85 0.17 -12.15
C THR A 33 -20.66 1.30 -12.80
N ASN A 34 -21.98 1.12 -12.94
CA ASN A 34 -22.89 2.19 -13.38
C ASN A 34 -22.77 3.47 -12.53
N GLY A 35 -22.35 3.34 -11.27
CA GLY A 35 -22.08 4.47 -10.36
C GLY A 35 -20.64 4.99 -10.38
N GLY A 36 -19.84 4.65 -11.40
CA GLY A 36 -18.47 5.16 -11.59
C GLY A 36 -17.40 4.56 -10.65
N LEU A 37 -17.76 3.61 -9.78
CA LEU A 37 -16.77 2.95 -8.91
C LEU A 37 -15.87 2.02 -9.73
N THR A 38 -14.57 2.16 -9.55
CA THR A 38 -13.55 1.29 -10.15
C THR A 38 -13.16 0.14 -9.20
N GLU A 39 -12.33 -0.78 -9.68
CA GLU A 39 -11.84 -1.90 -8.86
C GLU A 39 -11.11 -1.44 -7.57
N LYS A 40 -10.40 -0.31 -7.64
CA LYS A 40 -9.65 0.27 -6.51
C LYS A 40 -10.58 0.79 -5.41
N ASP A 41 -11.79 1.17 -5.79
CA ASP A 41 -12.82 1.72 -4.90
C ASP A 41 -13.70 0.65 -4.27
N LEU A 42 -13.53 -0.63 -4.65
CA LEU A 42 -14.32 -1.75 -4.17
C LEU A 42 -13.47 -2.69 -3.30
N VAL A 43 -14.07 -3.17 -2.21
CA VAL A 43 -13.45 -4.08 -1.24
C VAL A 43 -14.45 -5.17 -0.87
N VAL A 44 -13.95 -6.40 -0.72
CA VAL A 44 -14.72 -7.53 -0.22
C VAL A 44 -14.69 -7.47 1.31
N ASN A 45 -15.86 -7.40 1.94
CA ASN A 45 -15.95 -7.45 3.40
C ASN A 45 -15.79 -8.89 3.90
N LYS A 46 -15.64 -9.06 5.22
CA LYS A 46 -15.52 -10.39 5.86
C LYS A 46 -16.70 -11.35 5.60
N HIS A 47 -17.83 -10.84 5.11
CA HIS A 47 -19.04 -11.61 4.79
C HIS A 47 -19.18 -11.87 3.28
N GLY A 48 -18.13 -11.63 2.48
CA GLY A 48 -18.12 -11.85 1.04
C GLY A 48 -18.88 -10.81 0.21
N ARG A 49 -19.45 -9.77 0.83
CA ARG A 49 -20.14 -8.68 0.12
C ARG A 49 -19.14 -7.66 -0.41
N ILE A 50 -19.31 -7.26 -1.66
CA ILE A 50 -18.50 -6.22 -2.29
C ILE A 50 -19.10 -4.85 -1.98
N VAL A 51 -18.38 -4.07 -1.19
CA VAL A 51 -18.78 -2.72 -0.75
C VAL A 51 -17.78 -1.69 -1.26
N SER A 52 -18.16 -0.41 -1.23
CA SER A 52 -17.19 0.65 -1.49
C SER A 52 -16.17 0.76 -0.36
N LYS A 53 -14.92 1.05 -0.72
CA LYS A 53 -13.81 1.29 0.20
C LYS A 53 -14.14 2.41 1.18
N LYS A 54 -14.76 3.49 0.70
CA LYS A 54 -15.23 4.60 1.53
C LYS A 54 -16.18 4.13 2.64
N LYS A 55 -17.10 3.19 2.34
CA LYS A 55 -18.04 2.64 3.34
C LYS A 55 -17.33 1.73 4.34
N HIS A 56 -16.42 0.88 3.88
CA HIS A 56 -15.61 0.03 4.75
C HIS A 56 -14.82 0.89 5.75
N ASP A 57 -14.07 1.88 5.24
CA ASP A 57 -13.22 2.76 6.05
C ASP A 57 -14.03 3.65 7.01
N ALA A 58 -15.28 3.99 6.67
CA ALA A 58 -16.15 4.78 7.52
C ALA A 58 -16.48 4.06 8.84
N GLY A 59 -16.64 2.73 8.81
CA GLY A 59 -16.89 1.92 10.00
C GLY A 59 -15.72 1.96 10.98
N ASP A 60 -14.51 1.72 10.47
CA ASP A 60 -13.28 1.75 11.28
C ASP A 60 -13.03 3.15 11.85
N LYS A 61 -13.23 4.19 11.04
CA LYS A 61 -13.13 5.58 11.48
C LYS A 61 -14.13 5.92 12.59
N ALA A 62 -15.36 5.40 12.53
CA ALA A 62 -16.36 5.64 13.57
C ALA A 62 -15.93 5.06 14.92
N ILE A 63 -15.40 3.83 14.94
CA ILE A 63 -14.88 3.18 16.15
C ILE A 63 -13.67 3.97 16.71
N LEU A 64 -12.76 4.40 15.84
CA LEU A 64 -11.62 5.24 16.23
C LEU A 64 -12.07 6.60 16.80
N ASN A 65 -13.14 7.20 16.29
CA ASN A 65 -13.67 8.46 16.79
C ASN A 65 -14.33 8.29 18.17
N LEU A 66 -15.09 7.21 18.37
CA LEU A 66 -15.68 6.87 19.67
C LEU A 66 -14.61 6.64 20.73
N THR A 67 -13.61 5.83 20.41
CA THR A 67 -12.46 5.62 21.30
C THR A 67 -11.77 6.95 21.60
N LYS A 68 -11.46 7.81 20.62
CA LYS A 68 -10.87 9.15 20.87
C LYS A 68 -11.72 10.03 21.80
N LYS A 69 -13.05 10.00 21.64
CA LYS A 69 -14.02 10.69 22.53
C LYS A 69 -14.08 10.11 23.94
N GLY A 70 -13.44 8.96 24.15
CA GLY A 70 -13.34 8.31 25.45
C GLY A 70 -14.43 7.28 25.67
N TRP A 71 -14.95 6.62 24.64
CA TRP A 71 -15.89 5.51 24.75
C TRP A 71 -15.19 4.17 24.51
N TYR A 72 -15.50 3.18 25.35
CA TYR A 72 -14.85 1.86 25.33
C TYR A 72 -15.85 0.78 25.72
N THR A 73 -15.58 -0.44 25.28
CA THR A 73 -16.34 -1.63 25.67
C THR A 73 -15.41 -2.60 26.39
N LYS A 74 -15.93 -3.31 27.40
CA LYS A 74 -15.18 -4.39 28.07
C LYS A 74 -15.62 -5.70 27.44
N LYS A 75 -14.67 -6.54 27.01
CA LYS A 75 -14.97 -7.87 26.46
C LYS A 75 -15.82 -8.66 27.48
N GLY A 76 -16.92 -9.26 27.02
CA GLY A 76 -17.83 -10.03 27.85
C GLY A 76 -18.80 -9.22 28.71
N THR A 77 -18.82 -7.88 28.58
CA THR A 77 -19.81 -7.03 29.26
C THR A 77 -20.59 -6.23 28.23
N PHE A 78 -21.92 -6.24 28.36
CA PHE A 78 -22.79 -5.44 27.52
C PHE A 78 -22.70 -3.95 27.87
N GLY A 79 -22.80 -3.08 26.87
CA GLY A 79 -22.78 -1.62 27.04
C GLY A 79 -21.42 -0.95 26.80
N SER A 80 -21.39 0.38 26.98
CA SER A 80 -20.21 1.22 26.80
C SER A 80 -19.84 1.98 28.07
N LYS A 81 -18.54 2.13 28.32
CA LYS A 81 -17.99 2.92 29.42
C LYS A 81 -17.31 4.15 28.87
N LYS A 82 -17.47 5.28 29.56
CA LYS A 82 -16.81 6.53 29.19
C LYS A 82 -15.63 6.81 30.13
N LEU A 83 -14.41 6.96 29.61
CA LEU A 83 -13.30 7.49 30.41
C LEU A 83 -13.46 9.01 30.53
N THR A 84 -13.44 9.49 31.77
CA THR A 84 -13.50 10.90 32.11
C THR A 84 -12.27 11.32 32.94
N GLY A 85 -12.06 12.63 33.06
CA GLY A 85 -11.03 13.21 33.93
C GLY A 85 -9.60 12.73 33.67
N LYS A 86 -8.89 12.38 34.74
CA LYS A 86 -7.46 12.02 34.74
C LYS A 86 -7.14 10.85 33.80
N ALA A 87 -8.03 9.86 33.72
CA ALA A 87 -7.84 8.68 32.88
C ALA A 87 -7.82 9.03 31.38
N LEU A 88 -8.72 9.91 30.93
CA LEU A 88 -8.74 10.38 29.54
C LEU A 88 -7.50 11.22 29.21
N LYS A 89 -7.05 12.07 30.14
CA LYS A 89 -5.85 12.91 29.97
C LYS A 89 -4.58 12.04 29.82
N LYS A 90 -4.41 11.03 30.68
CA LYS A 90 -3.27 10.09 30.60
C LYS A 90 -3.21 9.38 29.24
N ARG A 91 -4.35 8.91 28.73
CA ARG A 91 -4.39 8.25 27.43
C ARG A 91 -4.08 9.20 26.28
N ARG A 92 -4.63 10.42 26.27
CA ARG A 92 -4.31 11.43 25.26
C ARG A 92 -2.82 11.77 25.26
N ALA A 93 -2.20 11.86 26.44
CA ALA A 93 -0.76 12.05 26.57
C ALA A 93 0.04 10.86 25.98
N TYR A 94 -0.38 9.62 26.23
CA TYR A 94 0.23 8.43 25.65
C TYR A 94 0.11 8.43 24.11
N GLU A 95 -1.07 8.69 23.55
CA GLU A 95 -1.24 8.83 22.09
C GLU A 95 -0.41 9.97 21.49
N GLY A 96 -0.26 11.08 22.21
CA GLY A 96 0.61 12.19 21.78
C GLY A 96 2.07 11.76 21.67
N ARG A 97 2.57 10.99 22.65
CA ARG A 97 3.94 10.46 22.65
C ARG A 97 4.17 9.45 21.51
N THR A 98 3.22 8.55 21.26
CA THR A 98 3.36 7.57 20.17
C THR A 98 3.41 8.23 18.80
N ARG A 99 2.66 9.33 18.59
CA ARG A 99 2.75 10.15 17.36
C ARG A 99 4.12 10.81 17.18
N LYS A 100 4.71 11.35 18.26
CA LYS A 100 6.04 11.98 18.24
C LYS A 100 7.14 10.97 17.84
N ASN A 101 7.07 9.74 18.33
CA ASN A 101 8.02 8.69 17.97
C ASN A 101 7.84 8.21 16.51
N LYS A 102 6.61 8.20 15.99
CA LYS A 102 6.36 7.83 14.59
C LYS A 102 6.92 8.87 13.61
N GLY A 103 6.80 10.16 13.92
CA GLY A 103 7.40 11.25 13.12
C GLY A 103 8.93 11.22 13.09
N LYS A 104 9.59 10.85 14.21
CA LYS A 104 11.05 10.67 14.24
C LYS A 104 11.53 9.50 13.37
N LYS A 105 10.78 8.39 13.34
CA LYS A 105 11.14 7.21 12.53
C LYS A 105 10.97 7.44 11.02
N SER A 106 10.02 8.28 10.59
CA SER A 106 9.87 8.64 9.17
C SER A 106 11.00 9.51 8.64
N ASN A 107 11.59 10.39 9.47
CA ASN A 107 12.74 11.20 9.05
C ASN A 107 14.02 10.38 8.85
N ARG A 108 14.19 9.26 9.57
CA ARG A 108 15.32 8.34 9.37
C ARG A 108 15.35 7.66 7.99
N LYS A 109 14.20 7.52 7.33
CA LYS A 109 14.13 6.96 5.96
C LYS A 109 14.44 7.99 4.85
N LYS A 110 14.50 9.28 5.17
CA LYS A 110 14.84 10.34 4.21
C LYS A 110 16.29 10.82 4.28
N GLY A 111 17.07 10.41 5.30
CA GLY A 111 18.41 10.94 5.55
C GLY A 111 19.44 9.85 5.84
N GLY A 112 19.58 8.86 4.97
CA GLY A 112 20.52 7.77 5.21
C GLY A 112 20.92 7.00 3.96
N MET A 113 21.54 7.68 3.00
CA MET A 113 22.53 7.07 2.11
C MET A 113 23.85 7.77 2.39
N SER A 114 24.48 7.46 3.52
CA SER A 114 25.87 7.88 3.76
C SER A 114 26.78 6.95 2.96
N SER A 115 27.20 7.44 1.80
CA SER A 115 28.44 7.11 1.07
C SER A 115 29.07 5.74 1.39
N PHE A 116 28.85 4.75 0.53
CA PHE A 116 29.83 3.69 0.36
C PHE A 116 31.15 4.35 -0.07
N ASN A 117 32.21 4.15 0.71
CA ASN A 117 33.55 4.64 0.39
C ASN A 117 33.96 4.04 -0.96
N ALA A 118 34.01 4.88 -2.00
CA ALA A 118 34.34 4.49 -3.37
C ALA A 118 35.85 4.47 -3.60
N GLU A 119 36.60 3.81 -2.70
CA GLU A 119 38.03 3.57 -2.89
C GLU A 119 38.28 2.06 -2.88
N LYS A 120 38.91 1.59 -3.97
CA LYS A 120 39.24 0.20 -4.36
C LYS A 120 38.12 -0.64 -4.97
N VAL A 121 37.76 -0.28 -6.21
CA VAL A 121 37.53 -1.29 -7.26
C VAL A 121 38.84 -1.45 -8.04
N PRO A 122 39.52 -2.61 -8.04
CA PRO A 122 40.62 -2.85 -8.95
C PRO A 122 40.05 -2.99 -10.37
N LEU A 123 40.33 -2.00 -11.21
CA LEU A 123 40.08 -2.08 -12.64
C LEU A 123 40.98 -3.18 -13.21
N LEU A 124 40.36 -4.24 -13.72
CA LEU A 124 40.97 -5.18 -14.66
C LEU A 124 41.34 -4.39 -15.93
N GLY A 125 42.54 -3.82 -15.93
CA GLY A 125 43.21 -3.30 -17.11
C GLY A 125 44.18 -4.36 -17.60
N GLY A 126 43.84 -5.03 -18.69
CA GLY A 126 44.84 -5.64 -19.55
C GLY A 126 45.47 -4.53 -20.39
N ASP A 127 46.79 -4.54 -20.48
CA ASP A 127 47.61 -3.98 -21.55
C ASP A 127 49.05 -4.48 -21.27
N ASP A 128 49.31 -5.75 -21.63
CA ASP A 128 50.66 -6.31 -21.69
C ASP A 128 51.37 -5.75 -22.94
N GLN A 129 52.12 -4.68 -22.74
CA GLN A 129 53.16 -4.18 -23.64
C GLN A 129 54.38 -3.87 -22.77
N GLU A 130 55.36 -4.77 -22.71
CA GLU A 130 56.74 -4.38 -22.50
C GLU A 130 57.62 -5.09 -23.53
N GLU A 131 58.35 -4.25 -24.26
CA GLU A 131 59.23 -4.60 -25.34
C GLU A 131 60.62 -4.97 -24.82
N GLY A 132 61.27 -5.91 -25.52
CA GLY A 132 62.71 -5.89 -25.74
C GLY A 132 63.63 -6.35 -24.61
N ASN A 133 64.22 -7.53 -24.77
CA ASN A 133 65.61 -7.63 -25.26
C ASN A 133 65.98 -9.09 -25.55
N VAL A 134 66.39 -9.36 -26.78
CA VAL A 134 67.03 -10.61 -27.21
C VAL A 134 68.53 -10.40 -27.11
N GLU A 135 69.17 -10.96 -26.09
CA GLU A 135 70.63 -11.08 -26.05
C GLU A 135 71.05 -12.38 -26.76
N VAL A 136 71.78 -12.20 -27.85
CA VAL A 136 72.56 -13.22 -28.54
C VAL A 136 73.95 -13.19 -27.94
N THR A 137 74.38 -14.29 -27.32
CA THR A 137 75.79 -14.53 -26.99
C THR A 137 76.18 -15.97 -27.31
N GLU A 138 77.12 -16.05 -28.26
CA GLU A 138 78.08 -17.11 -28.67
C GLU A 138 77.68 -18.59 -28.63
#